data_AF-A0A453K713-F1
#
_entry.id   AF-A0A453K713-F1
#
_cell.length_a   1.000
_cell.length_b   1.000
_cell.length_c   1.000
_cell.angle_alpha   90.00
_cell.angle_beta   90.00
_cell.angle_gamma   90.00
#
_symmetry.space_group_name_H-M   'P 1'
#
loop_
_entity.id
_entity.type
_entity.pdbx_description
1 polymer ?
#
loop_
_entity_poly.entity_id
_entity_poly.type
_entity_poly.pdbx_seq_one_letter_code
_entity_poly.pdbx_strand_id
1 'polypeptide(L)'
;MIYGRVDVSAPDQCPPEGRLPAAGPPSPAEHLREVFYRMGLNDKEIVALSGAHTLGRSRPERSGWGKPETKYTKNGPGAPGGQSWTSQWLKFDNSYFKLQNT
;
A
#
# COMPACT_ATOMS: atom_id res chain seq x y z
N MET A 1 7.09 -3.91 -19.30
CA MET A 1 5.63 -3.70 -19.23
C MET A 1 5.01 -4.27 -20.49
N ILE A 2 3.92 -5.03 -20.36
CA ILE A 2 3.10 -5.44 -21.50
C ILE A 2 1.83 -4.58 -21.43
N TYR A 3 1.51 -3.92 -22.55
CA TYR A 3 0.33 -3.07 -22.70
C TYR A 3 -0.75 -3.80 -23.50
N GLY A 4 -1.95 -3.23 -23.61
CA GLY A 4 -3.07 -3.82 -24.36
C GLY A 4 -4.09 -4.59 -23.53
N ARG A 5 -4.23 -4.30 -22.23
CA ARG A 5 -5.36 -4.78 -21.43
C ARG A 5 -6.67 -4.17 -21.97
N VAL A 6 -7.76 -4.93 -21.87
CA VAL A 6 -9.10 -4.50 -22.30
C VAL A 6 -9.88 -4.00 -21.09
N ASP A 7 -10.59 -2.88 -21.26
CA ASP A 7 -11.44 -2.30 -20.23
C ASP A 7 -12.78 -3.03 -20.11
N VAL A 8 -13.38 -2.97 -18.93
CA VAL A 8 -14.78 -3.37 -18.73
C VAL A 8 -15.73 -2.28 -19.25
N SER A 9 -16.96 -2.65 -19.61
CA SER A 9 -17.94 -1.75 -20.23
C SER A 9 -19.03 -1.24 -19.28
N ALA A 10 -19.22 -1.89 -18.13
CA ALA A 10 -20.33 -1.57 -17.23
C ALA A 10 -19.96 -1.78 -15.74
N PRO A 11 -20.62 -1.06 -14.80
CA PRO A 11 -20.28 -1.11 -13.37
C PRO A 11 -20.53 -2.46 -12.68
N ASP A 12 -21.45 -3.27 -13.20
CA ASP A 12 -21.76 -4.62 -12.71
C ASP A 12 -20.63 -5.63 -12.98
N GLN A 13 -19.69 -5.28 -13.85
CA GLN A 13 -18.46 -6.06 -14.08
C GLN A 13 -17.38 -5.78 -13.02
N CYS A 14 -17.61 -4.80 -12.13
CA CYS A 14 -16.73 -4.58 -10.98
C CYS A 14 -16.78 -5.80 -10.06
N PRO A 15 -15.63 -6.25 -9.53
CA PRO A 15 -15.61 -7.35 -8.58
C PRO A 15 -16.32 -6.95 -7.28
N PRO A 16 -16.89 -7.91 -6.53
CA PRO A 16 -17.41 -7.64 -5.20
C PRO A 16 -16.30 -7.17 -4.26
N GLU A 17 -16.70 -6.43 -3.23
CA GLU A 17 -15.84 -6.02 -2.11
C GLU A 17 -15.24 -7.25 -1.39
N GLY A 18 -14.14 -7.06 -0.67
CA GLY A 18 -13.48 -8.10 0.13
C GLY A 18 -12.34 -8.84 -0.58
N ARG A 19 -12.03 -8.48 -1.83
CA ARG A 19 -10.87 -9.05 -2.55
C ARG A 19 -9.53 -8.37 -2.25
N LEU A 20 -9.53 -7.22 -1.57
CA LEU A 20 -8.31 -6.47 -1.22
C LEU A 20 -7.83 -6.82 0.20
N PRO A 21 -6.53 -6.68 0.49
CA PRO A 21 -6.01 -6.96 1.83
C PRO A 21 -6.39 -5.86 2.83
N ALA A 22 -6.61 -6.24 4.09
CA ALA A 22 -6.74 -5.33 5.22
C ALA A 22 -5.38 -5.14 5.91
N ALA A 23 -5.15 -3.96 6.51
CA ALA A 23 -3.91 -3.64 7.22
C ALA A 23 -3.83 -4.17 8.67
N GLY A 24 -4.98 -4.47 9.30
CA GLY A 24 -5.05 -4.94 10.69
C GLY A 24 -5.90 -6.19 10.92
N PRO A 25 -5.77 -7.27 10.11
CA PRO A 25 -6.41 -8.54 10.40
C PRO A 25 -5.78 -9.21 11.65
N PRO A 26 -6.46 -10.14 12.33
CA PRO A 26 -5.92 -10.85 13.49
C PRO A 26 -4.62 -11.62 13.22
N SER A 27 -4.49 -12.22 12.03
CA SER A 27 -3.28 -12.92 11.56
C SER A 27 -2.71 -12.27 10.29
N PRO A 28 -1.88 -11.21 10.39
CA PRO A 28 -1.42 -10.45 9.22
C PRO A 28 -0.67 -11.25 8.15
N ALA A 29 0.26 -12.12 8.55
CA ALA A 29 1.04 -12.90 7.59
C ALA A 29 0.20 -13.95 6.85
N GLU A 30 -0.75 -14.58 7.55
CA GLU A 30 -1.69 -15.54 6.96
C GLU A 30 -2.65 -14.83 6.00
N HIS A 31 -3.27 -13.73 6.43
CA HIS A 31 -4.17 -12.91 5.61
C HIS A 31 -3.50 -12.42 4.32
N LEU A 32 -2.24 -11.99 4.38
CA LEU A 32 -1.48 -11.63 3.19
C LEU A 32 -1.32 -12.82 2.24
N ARG A 33 -1.00 -14.01 2.75
CA ARG A 33 -0.90 -15.21 1.92
C ARG A 33 -2.24 -15.60 1.32
N GLU A 34 -3.33 -15.61 2.09
CA GLU A 34 -4.68 -15.90 1.59
C GLU A 34 -5.08 -14.99 0.42
N VAL A 35 -4.85 -13.68 0.55
CA VAL A 35 -5.21 -12.70 -0.47
C VAL A 35 -4.34 -12.83 -1.71
N PHE A 36 -3.01 -12.90 -1.55
CA PHE A 36 -2.07 -12.86 -2.67
C PHE A 36 -1.91 -14.22 -3.36
N TYR A 37 -2.01 -15.33 -2.63
CA TYR A 37 -1.95 -16.66 -3.24
C TYR A 37 -3.14 -16.91 -4.15
N ARG A 38 -4.33 -16.37 -3.81
CA ARG A 38 -5.50 -16.37 -4.70
C ARG A 38 -5.23 -15.63 -6.02
N MET A 39 -4.31 -14.66 -6.03
CA MET A 39 -3.90 -13.93 -7.23
C MET A 39 -2.77 -14.62 -8.02
N GLY A 40 -2.28 -15.77 -7.54
CA GLY A 40 -1.16 -16.49 -8.14
C GLY A 40 0.22 -15.92 -7.78
N LEU A 41 0.31 -15.09 -6.75
CA LEU A 41 1.56 -14.47 -6.29
C LEU A 41 2.17 -15.25 -5.12
N ASN A 42 3.49 -15.36 -5.07
CA ASN A 42 4.24 -16.06 -4.02
C ASN A 42 4.78 -15.11 -2.94
N ASP A 43 5.36 -15.67 -1.87
CA ASP A 43 5.94 -14.91 -0.75
C ASP A 43 6.95 -13.83 -1.18
N LYS A 44 7.80 -14.10 -2.17
CA LYS A 44 8.78 -13.13 -2.68
C LYS A 44 8.08 -11.93 -3.32
N GLU A 45 7.01 -12.17 -4.08
CA GLU A 45 6.23 -11.12 -4.73
C GLU A 45 5.42 -10.29 -3.72
N ILE A 46 4.88 -10.93 -2.68
CA ILE A 46 4.20 -10.23 -1.57
C ILE A 46 5.15 -9.23 -0.92
N VAL A 47 6.36 -9.66 -0.57
CA VAL A 47 7.37 -8.80 0.06
C VAL A 47 7.82 -7.70 -0.90
N ALA A 48 8.11 -8.03 -2.17
CA ALA A 48 8.54 -7.07 -3.16
C ALA A 48 7.49 -5.97 -3.42
N LEU A 49 6.22 -6.34 -3.58
CA LEU A 49 5.11 -5.40 -3.79
C LEU A 49 4.85 -4.54 -2.56
N SER A 50 4.98 -5.09 -1.35
CA SER A 50 4.88 -4.32 -0.10
C SER A 50 5.91 -3.19 -0.03
N GLY A 51 7.04 -3.33 -0.72
CA GLY A 51 8.04 -2.26 -0.91
C GLY A 51 7.51 -0.99 -1.56
N ALA A 52 6.37 -1.05 -2.26
CA ALA A 52 5.71 0.14 -2.82
C ALA A 52 5.32 1.17 -1.75
N HIS A 53 5.19 0.75 -0.48
CA HIS A 53 5.02 1.66 0.66
C HIS A 53 6.22 2.56 0.93
N THR A 54 7.35 2.40 0.22
CA THR A 54 8.40 3.43 0.16
C THR A 54 7.88 4.77 -0.37
N LEU A 55 6.82 4.73 -1.18
CA LEU A 55 6.12 5.90 -1.69
C LEU A 55 4.82 6.17 -0.92
N GLY A 56 4.47 7.44 -0.82
CA GLY A 56 3.18 7.88 -0.30
C GLY A 56 3.06 7.80 1.22
N ARG A 57 1.81 7.77 1.67
CA ARG A 57 1.43 7.98 3.08
C ARG A 57 0.01 7.52 3.35
N SER A 58 -0.23 7.09 4.58
CA SER A 58 -1.58 6.79 5.09
C SER A 58 -2.24 8.02 5.69
N ARG A 59 -3.57 8.03 5.71
CA ARG A 59 -4.42 9.10 6.24
C ARG A 59 -5.53 8.50 7.12
N PRO A 60 -5.73 9.00 8.35
CA PRO A 60 -6.79 8.51 9.22
C PRO A 60 -8.19 8.75 8.63
N GLU A 61 -8.40 9.86 7.92
CA GLU A 61 -9.66 10.20 7.25
C GLU A 61 -9.97 9.34 6.00
N ARG A 62 -9.03 8.48 5.58
CA ARG A 62 -9.22 7.55 4.46
C ARG A 62 -9.28 6.11 4.93
N SER A 63 -8.15 5.60 5.42
CA SER A 63 -8.02 4.18 5.79
C SER A 63 -8.22 3.93 7.29
N GLY A 64 -8.29 4.98 8.10
CA GLY A 64 -8.21 4.89 9.56
C GLY A 64 -6.78 4.82 10.12
N TRP A 65 -5.75 4.68 9.28
CA TRP A 65 -4.37 4.48 9.74
C TRP A 65 -3.49 5.73 9.62
N GLY A 66 -2.53 5.85 10.55
CA GLY A 66 -1.51 6.90 10.58
C GLY A 66 -1.96 8.18 11.28
N LYS A 67 -1.00 9.07 11.51
CA LYS A 67 -1.25 10.41 12.10
C LYS A 67 -1.86 11.37 11.07
N PRO A 68 -2.64 12.39 11.53
CA PRO A 68 -3.14 13.45 10.65
C PRO A 68 -2.02 14.20 9.91
N GLU A 69 -0.84 14.33 10.50
CA GLU A 69 0.36 14.87 9.87
C GLU A 69 1.65 14.50 10.62
N THR A 70 2.80 14.74 9.98
CA THR A 70 4.14 14.57 10.55
C THR A 70 5.08 15.68 10.07
N LYS A 71 6.28 15.78 10.66
CA LYS A 71 7.32 16.70 10.16
C LYS A 71 7.69 16.48 8.68
N TYR A 72 7.48 15.29 8.13
CA TYR A 72 7.79 14.95 6.74
C TYR A 72 6.66 15.27 5.76
N THR A 73 5.43 15.46 6.25
CA THR A 73 4.22 15.53 5.43
C THR A 73 3.42 16.82 5.62
N LYS A 74 3.70 17.60 6.68
CA LYS A 74 3.05 18.89 6.96
C LYS A 74 3.27 19.95 5.87
N ASN A 75 4.47 19.98 5.29
CA ASN A 75 4.89 20.99 4.30
C ASN A 75 5.38 20.34 2.99
N GLY A 76 4.97 19.11 2.71
CA GLY A 76 5.36 18.40 1.49
C GLY A 76 4.60 18.90 0.25
N PRO A 77 5.08 18.61 -0.96
CA PRO A 77 4.36 18.99 -2.18
C PRO A 77 3.01 18.24 -2.29
N GLY A 78 2.06 18.85 -3.01
CA GLY A 78 0.68 18.38 -3.08
C GLY A 78 -0.11 18.65 -1.80
N ALA A 79 -1.19 17.89 -1.56
CA ALA A 79 -2.03 18.07 -0.37
C ALA A 79 -1.26 17.65 0.92
N PRO A 80 -1.07 18.53 1.92
CA PRO A 80 -0.32 18.20 3.14
C PRO A 80 -1.07 17.21 4.05
N GLY A 81 -0.37 16.67 5.06
CA GLY A 81 -0.94 15.73 6.05
C GLY A 81 -0.71 14.25 5.75
N GLY A 82 -1.24 13.36 6.59
CA GLY A 82 -0.96 11.92 6.60
C GLY A 82 0.40 11.55 7.18
N GLN A 83 0.67 10.26 7.30
CA GLN A 83 1.92 9.69 7.80
C GLN A 83 2.54 8.77 6.75
N SER A 84 3.76 9.08 6.32
CA SER A 84 4.54 8.23 5.43
C SER A 84 5.29 7.14 6.21
N TRP A 85 5.62 6.04 5.53
CA TRP A 85 6.56 5.04 6.06
C TRP A 85 8.01 5.55 6.00
N THR A 86 8.38 6.23 4.91
CA THR A 86 9.73 6.76 4.69
C THR A 86 9.75 8.29 4.81
N SER A 87 10.93 8.85 5.13
CA SER A 87 11.11 10.32 5.16
C SER A 87 11.06 10.94 3.75
N GLN A 88 11.66 10.27 2.76
CA GLN A 88 11.62 10.64 1.35
C GLN A 88 10.50 9.89 0.62
N TRP A 89 9.24 10.09 1.03
CA TRP A 89 8.07 9.36 0.54
C TRP A 89 7.66 9.64 -0.92
N LEU A 90 8.47 10.40 -1.66
CA LEU A 90 8.36 10.59 -3.11
C LEU A 90 9.52 9.96 -3.90
N LYS A 91 10.45 9.29 -3.20
CA LYS A 91 11.58 8.60 -3.78
C LYS A 91 11.34 7.09 -3.71
N PHE A 92 11.41 6.43 -4.86
CA PHE A 92 11.33 4.97 -4.92
C PHE A 92 12.72 4.38 -4.70
N ASP A 93 12.97 3.84 -3.50
CA ASP A 93 14.17 3.08 -3.17
C ASP A 93 13.85 2.00 -2.11
N ASN A 94 14.87 1.32 -1.58
CA ASN A 94 14.67 0.25 -0.59
C ASN A 94 14.61 0.74 0.86
N SER A 95 14.38 2.03 1.11
CA SER A 95 14.33 2.59 2.47
C SER A 95 13.22 1.96 3.32
N TYR A 96 12.08 1.57 2.72
CA TYR A 96 10.99 0.87 3.42
C TYR A 96 11.48 -0.35 4.21
N PHE A 97 12.41 -1.13 3.65
CA PHE A 97 12.94 -2.34 4.30
C PHE A 97 14.05 -2.04 5.31
N LYS A 98 14.59 -0.82 5.36
CA LYS A 98 15.69 -0.42 6.25
C LYS A 98 15.22 0.19 7.56
N LEU A 99 13.92 0.41 7.73
CA LEU A 99 13.34 1.09 8.89
C LEU A 99 13.40 0.28 10.20
N GLN A 100 14.04 -0.89 10.22
CA GLN A 100 14.12 -1.77 11.40
C GLN A 100 15.24 -1.44 12.41
N ASN A 101 15.96 -0.33 12.30
CA ASN A 101 17.05 0.01 13.24
C ASN A 101 16.87 1.34 13.98
N THR A 102 15.68 1.60 14.56
CA THR A 102 15.50 2.62 15.61
C THR A 102 14.49 2.15 16.64
#